data_AF-A0AAW4PIC6-F1
#
_entry.id   AF-A0AAW4PIC6-F1
#
_cell.length_a   1.000
_cell.length_b   1.000
_cell.length_c   1.000
_cell.angle_alpha   90.00
_cell.angle_beta   90.00
_cell.angle_gamma   90.00
#
_symmetry.space_group_name_H-M   'P 1'
#
loop_
_entity.id
_entity.type
_entity.pdbx_description
1 polymer ?
#
loop_
_entity_poly.entity_id
_entity_poly.type
_entity_poly.pdbx_seq_one_letter_code
_entity_poly.pdbx_strand_id
1 'polypeptide(L)'
;MTDDVQDVVGVGVGPFNLGLAAMLDSVEADVDAVFLERDGEFNWHEGMLLEGTTLEVPFLADLVTLADPTSDYSYLNYLREMGRIYEFYFYETFQIPRREYNDYLRWVVDELDTPQFSREVTEVRWDDEAGHYVVVARHPDTNERFEYRGENLALGVGSRPQLPEHLRGHPEEDVFHTAKYRYNRERVLDADSVTVVGSGQSAAEVFEDLLERQVDHEYRLDWLTRSSGFFPMEYSKLGLQHFTPEYEQYVYDLPQETKDELIPNQDLLYKGVDPGTSADIYDLLYRRSIGDREPDVGLFAMAEVRDLASVGGLYALDCHQWQTEEDFVHESEVVILGTGYDRPIPALLEPLEHAIHWDAKGRYEVTEDHRLEIDHTGDVFLQNAEVHTHGVGVPDLGLGCYRNTKFVNRLVGYEAYPEDSDTVFQDFSLDQFVEHAPGASRHGSETTAPTQDD
;
A
#
# COMPACT_ATOMS: atom_id res chain seq x y z
N MET A 1 9.08 -23.20 -21.45
CA MET A 1 8.62 -24.23 -20.52
C MET A 1 9.86 -24.68 -19.78
N THR A 2 10.09 -24.14 -18.59
CA THR A 2 11.01 -24.73 -17.63
C THR A 2 10.26 -25.92 -17.01
N ASP A 3 10.80 -27.13 -17.14
CA ASP A 3 10.19 -28.32 -16.52
C ASP A 3 10.53 -28.38 -15.01
N ASP A 4 11.44 -27.51 -14.55
CA ASP A 4 11.99 -27.46 -13.22
C ASP A 4 11.02 -26.78 -12.23
N VAL A 5 10.86 -27.41 -11.06
CA VAL A 5 10.06 -26.89 -9.95
C VAL A 5 10.89 -25.85 -9.22
N GLN A 6 10.34 -24.65 -9.07
CA GLN A 6 10.95 -23.54 -8.34
C GLN A 6 10.72 -23.71 -6.83
N ASP A 7 11.60 -23.17 -6.00
CA ASP A 7 11.36 -23.09 -4.55
C ASP A 7 10.19 -22.14 -4.25
N VAL A 8 10.07 -21.04 -5.01
CA VAL A 8 8.98 -20.08 -4.88
C VAL A 8 8.55 -19.47 -6.21
N VAL A 9 7.23 -19.38 -6.42
CA VAL A 9 6.63 -18.61 -7.52
C VAL A 9 5.89 -17.41 -6.96
N GLY A 10 6.39 -16.21 -7.24
CA GLY A 10 5.75 -14.95 -6.90
C GLY A 10 4.71 -14.53 -7.92
N VAL A 11 3.54 -14.07 -7.45
CA VAL A 11 2.47 -13.52 -8.29
C VAL A 11 2.33 -12.02 -8.02
N GLY A 12 2.61 -11.21 -9.03
CA GLY A 12 2.71 -9.75 -8.96
C GLY A 12 4.13 -9.28 -8.61
N VAL A 13 4.60 -8.25 -9.31
CA VAL A 13 5.89 -7.59 -9.03
C VAL A 13 5.61 -6.17 -8.56
N GLY A 14 5.03 -6.05 -7.35
CA GLY A 14 4.99 -4.80 -6.60
C GLY A 14 6.23 -4.64 -5.71
N PRO A 15 6.39 -3.51 -4.99
CA PRO A 15 7.55 -3.26 -4.15
C PRO A 15 7.84 -4.37 -3.14
N PHE A 16 6.82 -4.97 -2.54
CA PHE A 16 7.00 -6.04 -1.55
C PHE A 16 7.60 -7.32 -2.14
N ASN A 17 7.06 -7.82 -3.27
CA ASN A 17 7.60 -9.00 -3.95
C ASN A 17 8.94 -8.70 -4.64
N LEU A 18 9.14 -7.48 -5.13
CA LEU A 18 10.45 -7.06 -5.66
C LEU A 18 11.52 -7.03 -4.54
N GLY A 19 11.15 -6.59 -3.34
CA GLY A 19 12.03 -6.69 -2.16
C GLY A 19 12.30 -8.14 -1.78
N LEU A 20 11.31 -9.02 -1.85
CA LEU A 20 11.51 -10.45 -1.62
C LEU A 20 12.48 -11.04 -2.65
N ALA A 21 12.33 -10.69 -3.93
CA ALA A 21 13.23 -11.11 -4.99
C ALA A 21 14.67 -10.65 -4.75
N ALA A 22 14.88 -9.38 -4.39
CA ALA A 22 16.19 -8.80 -4.09
C ALA A 22 16.86 -9.45 -2.86
N MET A 23 16.06 -9.75 -1.83
CA MET A 23 16.55 -10.45 -0.63
C MET A 23 16.89 -11.92 -0.93
N LEU A 24 16.08 -12.63 -1.73
CA LEU A 24 16.40 -14.01 -2.14
C LEU A 24 17.65 -14.09 -3.04
N ASP A 25 17.90 -13.08 -3.87
CA ASP A 25 19.12 -13.02 -4.68
C ASP A 25 20.40 -12.81 -3.83
N SER A 26 20.25 -12.15 -2.68
CA SER A 26 21.37 -11.80 -1.79
C SER A 26 21.72 -12.88 -0.76
N VAL A 27 20.91 -13.95 -0.60
CA VAL A 27 21.20 -15.02 0.37
C VAL A 27 22.28 -15.99 -0.14
N GLU A 28 22.99 -16.63 0.79
CA GLU A 28 24.01 -17.65 0.44
C GLU A 28 23.41 -18.95 -0.14
N ALA A 29 22.14 -19.22 0.16
CA ALA A 29 21.42 -20.38 -0.37
C ALA A 29 21.05 -20.15 -1.84
N ASP A 30 21.21 -21.19 -2.66
CA ASP A 30 20.77 -21.18 -4.06
C ASP A 30 19.26 -21.44 -4.07
N VAL A 31 18.46 -20.36 -4.19
CA VAL A 31 17.00 -20.41 -4.20
C VAL A 31 16.48 -20.16 -5.60
N ASP A 32 15.82 -21.16 -6.20
CA ASP A 32 15.19 -21.05 -7.50
C ASP A 32 13.86 -20.29 -7.39
N ALA A 33 13.83 -19.02 -7.81
CA ALA A 33 12.66 -18.15 -7.69
C ALA A 33 12.26 -17.53 -9.03
N VAL A 34 10.95 -17.32 -9.23
CA VAL A 34 10.41 -16.55 -10.35
C VAL A 34 9.23 -15.69 -9.91
N PHE A 35 9.18 -14.43 -10.36
CA PHE A 35 8.11 -13.50 -10.03
C PHE A 35 7.39 -13.03 -11.30
N LEU A 36 6.06 -13.14 -11.33
CA LEU A 36 5.27 -12.97 -12.55
C LEU A 36 4.49 -11.65 -12.51
N GLU A 37 4.72 -10.77 -13.48
CA GLU A 37 4.03 -9.48 -13.64
C GLU A 37 3.21 -9.47 -14.93
N ARG A 38 1.96 -9.01 -14.84
CA ARG A 38 1.09 -8.90 -16.02
C ARG A 38 1.53 -7.77 -16.95
N ASP A 39 2.01 -6.66 -16.42
CA ASP A 39 2.35 -5.49 -17.23
C ASP A 39 3.63 -5.78 -18.04
N GLY A 40 3.84 -5.02 -19.12
CA GLY A 40 4.98 -5.21 -20.02
C GLY A 40 6.30 -4.65 -19.50
N GLU A 41 6.23 -3.79 -18.50
CA GLU A 41 7.35 -3.16 -17.81
C GLU A 41 6.91 -2.77 -16.39
N PHE A 42 7.88 -2.54 -15.50
CA PHE A 42 7.59 -2.12 -14.14
C PHE A 42 7.27 -0.62 -14.08
N ASN A 43 6.08 -0.27 -13.57
CA ASN A 43 5.75 1.08 -13.13
C ASN A 43 4.85 1.03 -11.87
N TRP A 44 5.31 1.65 -10.79
CA TRP A 44 4.59 1.70 -9.52
C TRP A 44 3.69 2.93 -9.44
N HIS A 45 2.37 2.71 -9.39
CA HIS A 45 1.33 3.75 -9.33
C HIS A 45 1.47 4.84 -10.40
N GLU A 46 1.74 4.46 -11.64
CA GLU A 46 2.09 5.38 -12.73
C GLU A 46 1.13 6.57 -12.91
N GLY A 47 -0.17 6.33 -12.78
CA GLY A 47 -1.19 7.36 -12.94
C GLY A 47 -1.20 8.45 -11.85
N MET A 48 -0.42 8.26 -10.79
CA MET A 48 -0.22 9.19 -9.66
C MET A 48 1.26 9.60 -9.48
N LEU A 49 2.14 9.33 -10.45
CA LEU A 49 3.50 9.85 -10.46
C LEU A 49 3.51 11.34 -10.86
N LEU A 50 2.97 12.19 -9.98
CA LEU A 50 2.90 13.64 -10.15
C LEU A 50 4.23 14.28 -9.72
N GLU A 51 4.60 15.35 -10.43
CA GLU A 51 5.78 16.14 -10.06
C GLU A 51 5.57 16.78 -8.68
N GLY A 52 6.61 16.80 -7.84
CA GLY A 52 6.53 17.31 -6.48
C GLY A 52 6.07 16.31 -5.42
N THR A 53 5.43 15.19 -5.80
CA THR A 53 4.98 14.18 -4.82
C THR A 53 6.13 13.32 -4.29
N THR A 54 6.09 13.04 -2.98
CA THR A 54 7.08 12.23 -2.28
C THR A 54 6.47 10.94 -1.72
N LEU A 55 7.35 10.00 -1.31
CA LEU A 55 6.96 8.95 -0.39
C LEU A 55 6.60 9.55 0.98
N GLU A 56 5.73 8.87 1.71
CA GLU A 56 5.38 9.21 3.10
C GLU A 56 6.34 8.56 4.12
N VAL A 57 7.17 7.62 3.64
CA VAL A 57 8.19 6.91 4.41
C VAL A 57 9.60 7.43 4.08
N PRO A 58 10.57 7.33 5.00
CA PRO A 58 11.97 7.66 4.70
C PRO A 58 12.54 6.69 3.65
N PHE A 59 13.55 7.12 2.89
CA PHE A 59 14.25 6.26 1.92
C PHE A 59 14.88 5.00 2.52
N LEU A 60 15.01 4.92 3.85
CA LEU A 60 15.44 3.71 4.55
C LEU A 60 14.44 2.56 4.38
N ALA A 61 13.15 2.88 4.19
CA ALA A 61 12.11 1.94 3.76
C ALA A 61 12.21 1.67 2.25
N ASP A 62 13.42 1.38 1.77
CA ASP A 62 13.64 0.82 0.44
C ASP A 62 13.36 -0.70 0.45
N LEU A 63 13.84 -1.42 -0.56
CA LEU A 63 13.55 -2.84 -0.69
C LEU A 63 14.29 -3.76 0.28
N VAL A 64 15.42 -3.31 0.84
CA VAL A 64 16.40 -4.21 1.48
C VAL A 64 17.09 -3.64 2.73
N THR A 65 17.23 -2.32 2.84
CA THR A 65 18.11 -1.65 3.81
C THR A 65 17.76 -1.98 5.26
N LEU A 66 16.48 -2.15 5.59
CA LEU A 66 16.07 -2.50 6.96
C LEU A 66 16.38 -3.97 7.32
N ALA A 67 16.56 -4.86 6.35
CA ALA A 67 17.01 -6.23 6.58
C ALA A 67 18.54 -6.37 6.47
N ASP A 68 19.13 -5.74 5.45
CA ASP A 68 20.57 -5.71 5.21
C ASP A 68 21.00 -4.39 4.53
N PRO A 69 21.56 -3.43 5.29
CA PRO A 69 22.07 -2.18 4.73
C PRO A 69 23.25 -2.35 3.76
N THR A 70 23.84 -3.54 3.66
CA THR A 70 24.98 -3.83 2.77
C THR A 70 24.57 -4.36 1.41
N SER A 71 23.28 -4.67 1.21
CA SER A 71 22.76 -5.17 -0.05
C SER A 71 23.06 -4.22 -1.22
N ASP A 72 23.50 -4.80 -2.33
CA ASP A 72 23.73 -4.08 -3.57
C ASP A 72 22.44 -3.44 -4.08
N TYR A 73 21.26 -3.95 -3.70
CA TYR A 73 19.95 -3.40 -4.09
C TYR A 73 19.47 -2.22 -3.23
N SER A 74 20.29 -1.70 -2.30
CA SER A 74 19.91 -0.55 -1.48
C SER A 74 19.74 0.73 -2.31
N TYR A 75 18.84 1.61 -1.88
CA TYR A 75 18.58 2.90 -2.53
C TYR A 75 19.84 3.79 -2.59
N LEU A 76 20.70 3.72 -1.56
CA LEU A 76 21.96 4.45 -1.57
C LEU A 76 22.96 3.89 -2.60
N ASN A 77 22.96 2.58 -2.84
CA ASN A 77 23.78 1.98 -3.90
C ASN A 77 23.24 2.33 -5.28
N TYR A 78 21.93 2.32 -5.48
CA TYR A 78 21.29 2.86 -6.69
C TYR A 78 21.75 4.30 -6.97
N LEU A 79 21.71 5.20 -5.99
CA LEU A 79 22.17 6.59 -6.17
C LEU A 79 23.65 6.66 -6.54
N ARG A 80 24.47 5.72 -6.06
CA ARG A 80 25.89 5.62 -6.39
C ARG A 80 26.10 5.19 -7.84
N GLU A 81 25.42 4.14 -8.28
CA GLU A 81 25.51 3.61 -9.64
C GLU A 81 24.94 4.57 -10.67
N MET A 82 23.88 5.31 -10.33
CA MET A 82 23.31 6.35 -11.19
C MET A 82 24.11 7.67 -11.17
N GLY A 83 25.17 7.77 -10.36
CA GLY A 83 26.03 8.96 -10.28
C GLY A 83 25.39 10.16 -9.60
N ARG A 84 24.33 9.95 -8.80
CA ARG A 84 23.50 11.00 -8.18
C ARG A 84 23.72 11.15 -6.67
N ILE A 85 24.59 10.33 -6.07
CA ILE A 85 24.80 10.28 -4.62
C ILE A 85 25.13 11.65 -3.98
N TYR A 86 25.94 12.50 -4.63
CA TYR A 86 26.23 13.84 -4.09
C TYR A 86 25.09 14.84 -4.31
N GLU A 87 24.31 14.69 -5.39
CA GLU A 87 23.11 15.50 -5.61
C GLU A 87 22.08 15.20 -4.52
N PHE A 88 21.86 13.92 -4.23
CA PHE A 88 20.99 13.47 -3.15
C PHE A 88 21.50 13.90 -1.77
N TYR A 89 22.82 13.81 -1.53
CA TYR A 89 23.43 14.29 -0.28
C TYR A 89 23.09 15.75 0.02
N PHE A 90 23.10 16.63 -1.00
CA PHE A 90 22.72 18.02 -0.84
C PHE A 90 21.21 18.28 -0.90
N TYR A 91 20.42 17.30 -1.38
CA TYR A 91 18.97 17.38 -1.36
C TYR A 91 18.42 17.26 0.08
N GLU A 92 19.14 16.57 0.98
CA GLU A 92 18.95 16.58 2.45
C GLU A 92 17.50 16.34 2.92
N THR A 93 16.77 15.45 2.25
CA THR A 93 15.43 15.02 2.65
C THR A 93 15.36 13.50 2.78
N PHE A 94 14.57 13.02 3.75
CA PHE A 94 14.33 11.59 3.93
C PHE A 94 13.20 11.08 3.04
N GLN A 95 12.17 11.91 2.82
CA GLN A 95 11.06 11.61 1.93
C GLN A 95 11.48 11.94 0.50
N ILE A 96 11.64 10.89 -0.31
CA ILE A 96 12.14 11.00 -1.68
C ILE A 96 11.00 11.13 -2.69
N PRO A 97 11.22 11.76 -3.85
CA PRO A 97 10.22 11.87 -4.90
C PRO A 97 9.72 10.49 -5.36
N ARG A 98 8.41 10.30 -5.52
CA ARG A 98 7.84 9.01 -5.98
C ARG A 98 8.39 8.58 -7.34
N ARG A 99 8.68 9.55 -8.21
CA ARG A 99 9.33 9.31 -9.50
C ARG A 99 10.73 8.72 -9.35
N GLU A 100 11.50 9.18 -8.36
CA GLU A 100 12.85 8.66 -8.10
C GLU A 100 12.80 7.27 -7.47
N TYR A 101 11.84 7.03 -6.57
CA TYR A 101 11.61 5.69 -6.04
C TYR A 101 11.19 4.71 -7.15
N ASN A 102 10.29 5.10 -8.06
CA ASN A 102 9.95 4.28 -9.22
C ASN A 102 11.16 3.98 -10.12
N ASP A 103 12.04 4.96 -10.34
CA ASP A 103 13.29 4.76 -11.10
C ASP A 103 14.24 3.78 -10.40
N TYR A 104 14.35 3.87 -9.07
CA TYR A 104 15.07 2.90 -8.24
C TYR A 104 14.49 1.48 -8.35
N LEU A 105 13.17 1.31 -8.25
CA LEU A 105 12.55 -0.01 -8.38
C LEU A 105 12.76 -0.60 -9.78
N ARG A 106 12.70 0.22 -10.83
CA ARG A 106 13.04 -0.19 -12.20
C ARG A 106 14.50 -0.61 -12.33
N TRP A 107 15.41 0.10 -11.69
CA TRP A 107 16.82 -0.27 -11.66
C TRP A 107 17.02 -1.64 -11.00
N VAL A 108 16.36 -1.93 -9.87
CA VAL A 108 16.44 -3.27 -9.23
C VAL A 108 15.83 -4.36 -10.12
N VAL A 109 14.72 -4.07 -10.82
CA VAL A 109 14.14 -4.99 -11.81
C VAL A 109 15.13 -5.30 -12.94
N ASP A 110 15.89 -4.31 -13.42
CA ASP A 110 16.85 -4.49 -14.51
C ASP A 110 18.09 -5.29 -14.07
N GLU A 111 18.43 -5.29 -12.78
CA GLU A 111 19.55 -6.07 -12.22
C GLU A 111 19.16 -7.52 -11.89
N LEU A 112 17.87 -7.82 -11.67
CA LEU A 112 17.38 -9.15 -11.31
C LEU A 112 16.90 -9.96 -12.53
N ASP A 113 17.26 -11.25 -12.59
CA ASP A 113 16.79 -12.18 -13.64
C ASP A 113 15.42 -12.82 -13.32
N THR A 114 14.98 -12.75 -12.05
CA THR A 114 13.80 -13.47 -11.55
C THR A 114 12.43 -12.87 -11.94
N PRO A 115 12.27 -11.53 -12.15
CA PRO A 115 11.01 -10.97 -12.64
C PRO A 115 10.72 -11.33 -14.10
N GLN A 116 9.48 -11.70 -14.39
CA GLN A 116 9.01 -12.07 -15.73
C GLN A 116 7.74 -11.28 -16.07
N PHE A 117 7.87 -10.34 -16.99
CA PHE A 117 6.79 -9.44 -17.45
C PHE A 117 5.89 -10.09 -18.51
N SER A 118 4.73 -9.47 -18.76
CA SER A 118 3.71 -10.01 -19.66
C SER A 118 3.27 -11.43 -19.28
N ARG A 119 3.09 -11.67 -17.98
CA ARG A 119 2.65 -12.92 -17.35
C ARG A 119 1.47 -12.65 -16.43
N GLU A 120 0.29 -12.51 -17.02
CA GLU A 120 -0.95 -12.43 -16.24
C GLU A 120 -1.31 -13.82 -15.69
N VAL A 121 -1.13 -14.01 -14.38
CA VAL A 121 -1.51 -15.25 -13.71
C VAL A 121 -3.03 -15.36 -13.66
N THR A 122 -3.57 -16.43 -14.23
CA THR A 122 -5.02 -16.65 -14.32
C THR A 122 -5.52 -17.80 -13.44
N GLU A 123 -4.63 -18.72 -13.05
CA GLU A 123 -5.00 -19.91 -12.30
C GLU A 123 -3.80 -20.40 -11.47
N VAL A 124 -4.07 -20.75 -10.22
CA VAL A 124 -3.15 -21.45 -9.33
C VAL A 124 -3.86 -22.68 -8.80
N ARG A 125 -3.23 -23.85 -8.92
CA ARG A 125 -3.75 -25.12 -8.40
C ARG A 125 -2.67 -25.90 -7.69
N TRP A 126 -3.06 -26.80 -6.80
CA TRP A 126 -2.16 -27.79 -6.21
C TRP A 126 -2.10 -29.05 -7.08
N ASP A 127 -0.93 -29.66 -7.18
CA ASP A 127 -0.74 -30.98 -7.79
C ASP A 127 -0.54 -32.03 -6.68
N ASP A 128 -1.59 -32.80 -6.38
CA ASP A 128 -1.55 -33.81 -5.30
C ASP A 128 -0.55 -34.94 -5.55
N GLU A 129 -0.26 -35.27 -6.81
CA GLU A 129 0.67 -36.34 -7.15
C GLU A 129 2.12 -35.88 -7.00
N ALA A 130 2.39 -34.63 -7.38
CA ALA A 130 3.74 -34.08 -7.43
C ALA A 130 4.11 -33.23 -6.21
N GLY A 131 3.14 -32.81 -5.40
CA GLY A 131 3.35 -32.10 -4.14
C GLY A 131 3.80 -30.64 -4.29
N HIS A 132 3.32 -29.92 -5.30
CA HIS A 132 3.67 -28.51 -5.55
C HIS A 132 2.54 -27.73 -6.22
N TYR A 133 2.65 -26.41 -6.25
CA TYR A 133 1.74 -25.52 -6.96
C TYR A 133 2.03 -25.48 -8.46
N VAL A 134 0.98 -25.45 -9.27
CA VAL A 134 1.04 -25.16 -10.70
C VAL A 134 0.37 -23.82 -10.96
N VAL A 135 1.15 -22.89 -11.52
CA VAL A 135 0.76 -21.52 -11.80
C VAL A 135 0.64 -21.32 -13.30
N VAL A 136 -0.57 -21.01 -13.78
CA VAL A 136 -0.85 -20.77 -15.19
C VAL A 136 -0.90 -19.27 -15.44
N ALA A 137 -0.05 -18.80 -16.35
CA ALA A 137 -0.02 -17.41 -16.78
C ALA A 137 -0.31 -17.28 -18.27
N ARG A 138 -0.76 -16.08 -18.68
CA ARG A 138 -1.04 -15.74 -20.06
C ARG A 138 -0.37 -14.42 -20.43
N HIS A 139 0.09 -14.32 -21.66
CA HIS A 139 0.48 -13.02 -22.20
C HIS A 139 -0.79 -12.16 -22.38
N PRO A 140 -0.86 -10.93 -21.83
CA PRO A 140 -2.07 -10.10 -21.91
C PRO A 140 -2.55 -9.85 -23.35
N ASP A 141 -1.62 -9.52 -24.26
CA ASP A 141 -1.97 -9.23 -25.66
C ASP A 141 -2.14 -10.46 -26.56
N THR A 142 -1.24 -11.45 -26.47
CA THR A 142 -1.20 -12.59 -27.41
C THR A 142 -1.99 -13.81 -26.91
N ASN A 143 -2.34 -13.83 -25.62
CA ASN A 143 -2.95 -14.96 -24.93
C ASN A 143 -2.10 -16.25 -24.98
N GLU A 144 -0.79 -16.13 -25.25
CA GLU A 144 0.16 -17.24 -25.14
C GLU A 144 0.17 -17.79 -23.71
N ARG A 145 0.07 -19.11 -23.55
CA ARG A 145 0.00 -19.77 -22.25
C ARG A 145 1.39 -20.16 -21.75
N PHE A 146 1.67 -19.80 -20.51
CA PHE A 146 2.83 -20.22 -19.74
C PHE A 146 2.37 -21.06 -18.54
N GLU A 147 3.25 -21.94 -18.08
CA GLU A 147 3.02 -22.77 -16.91
C GLU A 147 4.31 -22.80 -16.10
N TYR A 148 4.18 -22.57 -14.80
CA TYR A 148 5.25 -22.57 -13.82
C TYR A 148 4.89 -23.54 -12.69
N ARG A 149 5.90 -24.12 -12.04
CA ARG A 149 5.75 -25.04 -10.91
C ARG A 149 6.54 -24.50 -9.73
N GLY A 150 5.96 -24.50 -8.54
CA GLY A 150 6.62 -23.95 -7.35
C GLY A 150 6.25 -24.73 -6.09
N GLU A 151 7.23 -25.01 -5.23
CA GLU A 151 6.96 -25.59 -3.91
C GLU A 151 6.14 -24.62 -3.05
N ASN A 152 6.46 -23.33 -3.13
CA ASN A 152 5.79 -22.25 -2.38
C ASN A 152 5.28 -21.15 -3.31
N LEU A 153 4.39 -20.30 -2.80
CA LEU A 153 3.86 -19.12 -3.49
C LEU A 153 4.11 -17.84 -2.70
N ALA A 154 4.38 -16.74 -3.41
CA ALA A 154 4.39 -15.40 -2.83
C ALA A 154 3.34 -14.50 -3.53
N LEU A 155 2.20 -14.29 -2.87
CA LEU A 155 1.07 -13.53 -3.41
C LEU A 155 1.20 -12.05 -3.09
N GLY A 156 1.66 -11.28 -4.09
CA GLY A 156 1.80 -9.83 -4.04
C GLY A 156 1.02 -9.12 -5.15
N VAL A 157 -0.24 -9.53 -5.36
CA VAL A 157 -1.14 -8.99 -6.40
C VAL A 157 -1.57 -7.53 -6.16
N GLY A 158 -1.17 -6.96 -5.02
CA GLY A 158 -1.42 -5.56 -4.69
C GLY A 158 -2.88 -5.25 -4.44
N SER A 159 -3.24 -4.00 -4.71
CA SER A 159 -4.60 -3.50 -4.54
C SER A 159 -5.10 -2.87 -5.84
N ARG A 160 -6.42 -2.81 -6.02
CA ARG A 160 -7.03 -2.20 -7.21
C ARG A 160 -7.82 -0.94 -6.85
N PRO A 161 -7.83 0.08 -7.72
CA PRO A 161 -8.68 1.26 -7.54
C PRO A 161 -10.12 0.88 -7.20
N GLN A 162 -10.64 1.42 -6.10
CA GLN A 162 -12.00 1.14 -5.65
C GLN A 162 -12.92 2.26 -6.10
N LEU A 163 -13.63 2.05 -7.22
CA LEU A 163 -14.79 2.88 -7.56
C LEU A 163 -16.03 2.27 -6.91
N PRO A 164 -16.76 2.97 -6.03
CA PRO A 164 -18.04 2.49 -5.50
C PRO A 164 -19.02 2.18 -6.64
N GLU A 165 -19.76 1.07 -6.54
CA GLU A 165 -20.62 0.58 -7.63
C GLU A 165 -21.63 1.62 -8.12
N HIS A 166 -22.19 2.40 -7.20
CA HIS A 166 -23.14 3.47 -7.48
C HIS A 166 -22.53 4.69 -8.19
N LEU A 167 -21.20 4.80 -8.31
CA LEU A 167 -20.51 5.88 -9.03
C LEU A 167 -19.93 5.41 -10.38
N ARG A 168 -20.20 4.17 -10.80
CA ARG A 168 -19.70 3.59 -12.06
C ARG A 168 -20.69 3.80 -13.21
N GLY A 169 -20.24 3.53 -14.44
CA GLY A 169 -21.11 3.52 -15.63
C GLY A 169 -21.09 4.82 -16.44
N HIS A 170 -20.16 5.72 -16.13
CA HIS A 170 -19.91 6.96 -16.85
C HIS A 170 -18.63 6.84 -17.72
N PRO A 171 -18.45 7.71 -18.72
CA PRO A 171 -17.20 7.83 -19.47
C PRO A 171 -15.97 7.94 -18.57
N GLU A 172 -14.93 7.16 -18.84
CA GLU A 172 -13.74 7.07 -17.97
C GLU A 172 -12.80 8.27 -18.11
N GLU A 173 -13.04 9.15 -19.08
CA GLU A 173 -12.39 10.45 -19.23
C GLU A 173 -13.03 11.54 -18.36
N ASP A 174 -14.28 11.35 -17.93
CA ASP A 174 -15.06 12.35 -17.18
C ASP A 174 -15.25 11.96 -15.71
N VAL A 175 -15.47 10.67 -15.41
CA VAL A 175 -15.62 10.17 -14.04
C VAL A 175 -14.66 9.02 -13.84
N PHE A 176 -13.60 9.26 -13.06
CA PHE A 176 -12.51 8.28 -12.92
C PHE A 176 -11.82 8.36 -11.56
N HIS A 177 -11.14 7.27 -11.21
CA HIS A 177 -10.36 7.20 -9.97
C HIS A 177 -9.02 7.94 -10.10
N THR A 178 -8.50 8.52 -9.03
CA THR A 178 -7.20 9.24 -9.01
C THR A 178 -6.06 8.46 -9.69
N ALA A 179 -6.07 7.13 -9.61
CA ALA A 179 -5.15 6.24 -10.34
C ALA A 179 -5.10 6.43 -11.88
N LYS A 180 -6.06 7.13 -12.50
CA LYS A 180 -6.07 7.48 -13.92
C LYS A 180 -5.79 8.97 -14.18
N TYR A 181 -5.55 9.76 -13.14
CA TYR A 181 -5.46 11.22 -13.23
C TYR A 181 -4.42 11.70 -14.23
N ARG A 182 -3.18 11.19 -14.17
CA ARG A 182 -2.12 11.60 -15.11
C ARG A 182 -2.50 11.39 -16.59
N TYR A 183 -3.26 10.34 -16.91
CA TYR A 183 -3.68 10.03 -18.28
C TYR A 183 -4.83 10.93 -18.75
N ASN A 184 -5.72 11.32 -17.83
CA ASN A 184 -6.89 12.14 -18.13
C ASN A 184 -6.66 13.64 -17.90
N ARG A 185 -5.50 14.05 -17.40
CA ARG A 185 -5.24 15.44 -16.98
C ARG A 185 -5.51 16.47 -18.06
N GLU A 186 -5.20 16.19 -19.33
CA GLU A 186 -5.49 17.13 -20.43
C GLU A 186 -7.00 17.40 -20.55
N ARG A 187 -7.82 16.34 -20.48
CA ARG A 187 -9.29 16.45 -20.45
C ARG A 187 -9.80 17.24 -19.24
N VAL A 188 -9.16 17.07 -18.08
CA VAL A 188 -9.51 17.78 -16.84
C VAL A 188 -9.22 19.29 -16.98
N LEU A 189 -8.07 19.64 -17.55
CA LEU A 189 -7.63 21.04 -17.73
C LEU A 189 -8.48 21.81 -18.76
N ASP A 190 -9.14 21.08 -19.68
CA ASP A 190 -10.04 21.63 -20.69
C ASP A 190 -11.51 21.76 -20.20
N ALA A 191 -11.85 21.25 -19.01
CA ALA A 191 -13.20 21.32 -18.46
C ALA A 191 -13.55 22.72 -17.92
N ASP A 192 -14.83 23.02 -17.76
CA ASP A 192 -15.33 24.23 -17.10
C ASP A 192 -15.41 24.06 -15.56
N SER A 193 -15.57 22.82 -15.08
CA SER A 193 -15.61 22.51 -13.65
C SER A 193 -15.09 21.10 -13.32
N VAL A 194 -14.36 21.00 -12.22
CA VAL A 194 -13.72 19.77 -11.74
C VAL A 194 -14.02 19.56 -10.27
N THR A 195 -14.48 18.38 -9.90
CA THR A 195 -14.71 18.00 -8.49
C THR A 195 -13.84 16.80 -8.11
N VAL A 196 -12.99 16.99 -7.11
CA VAL A 196 -12.23 15.91 -6.46
C VAL A 196 -13.03 15.39 -5.27
N VAL A 197 -13.24 14.08 -5.18
CA VAL A 197 -14.00 13.42 -4.10
C VAL A 197 -13.08 12.51 -3.30
N GLY A 198 -12.96 12.74 -1.98
CA GLY A 198 -12.14 11.91 -1.08
C GLY A 198 -11.30 12.76 -0.10
N SER A 199 -10.72 12.18 0.94
CA SER A 199 -9.86 12.91 1.91
C SER A 199 -8.44 12.38 2.03
N GLY A 200 -8.08 11.30 1.33
CA GLY A 200 -6.75 10.73 1.44
C GLY A 200 -5.70 11.52 0.65
N GLN A 201 -4.44 11.16 0.85
CA GLN A 201 -3.30 11.80 0.18
C GLN A 201 -3.49 11.96 -1.34
N SER A 202 -3.93 10.92 -2.07
CA SER A 202 -4.10 11.02 -3.52
C SER A 202 -5.13 12.08 -3.95
N ALA A 203 -6.18 12.31 -3.15
CA ALA A 203 -7.14 13.37 -3.43
C ALA A 203 -6.51 14.75 -3.22
N ALA A 204 -5.72 14.90 -2.15
CA ALA A 204 -4.99 16.13 -1.86
C ALA A 204 -3.97 16.47 -2.96
N GLU A 205 -3.16 15.51 -3.40
CA GLU A 205 -2.16 15.70 -4.45
C GLU A 205 -2.79 16.07 -5.80
N VAL A 206 -3.91 15.43 -6.17
CA VAL A 206 -4.65 15.81 -7.38
C VAL A 206 -5.21 17.23 -7.26
N PHE A 207 -5.80 17.56 -6.10
CA PHE A 207 -6.34 18.89 -5.86
C PHE A 207 -5.23 19.95 -5.90
N GLU A 208 -4.07 19.68 -5.31
CA GLU A 208 -2.90 20.54 -5.34
C GLU A 208 -2.38 20.77 -6.77
N ASP A 209 -2.14 19.69 -7.54
CA ASP A 209 -1.66 19.75 -8.92
C ASP A 209 -2.60 20.60 -9.80
N LEU A 210 -3.93 20.43 -9.62
CA LEU A 210 -4.95 21.23 -10.29
C LEU A 210 -5.01 22.67 -9.76
N LEU A 211 -4.81 22.91 -8.47
CA LEU A 211 -4.83 24.26 -7.89
C LEU A 211 -3.66 25.10 -8.41
N GLU A 212 -2.49 24.48 -8.61
CA GLU A 212 -1.32 25.10 -9.24
C GLU A 212 -1.60 25.49 -10.70
N ARG A 213 -2.20 24.56 -11.46
CA ARG A 213 -2.48 24.75 -12.90
C ARG A 213 -3.63 25.70 -13.18
N GLN A 214 -4.56 25.87 -12.26
CA GLN A 214 -5.70 26.78 -12.42
C GLN A 214 -5.29 28.26 -12.66
N VAL A 215 -4.01 28.63 -12.51
CA VAL A 215 -3.53 29.97 -12.91
C VAL A 215 -3.59 30.19 -14.42
N ASP A 216 -3.41 29.14 -15.21
CA ASP A 216 -3.40 29.18 -16.68
C ASP A 216 -4.73 28.69 -17.29
N HIS A 217 -5.71 28.36 -16.46
CA HIS A 217 -7.01 27.78 -16.84
C HIS A 217 -8.17 28.48 -16.10
N GLU A 218 -9.41 28.30 -16.56
CA GLU A 218 -10.59 29.01 -16.01
C GLU A 218 -11.61 28.08 -15.34
N TYR A 219 -11.26 26.81 -15.07
CA TYR A 219 -12.16 25.88 -14.40
C TYR A 219 -12.41 26.23 -12.94
N ARG A 220 -13.62 25.94 -12.46
CA ARG A 220 -13.92 25.85 -11.02
C ARG A 220 -13.37 24.53 -10.45
N LEU A 221 -12.77 24.57 -9.26
CA LEU A 221 -12.20 23.38 -8.60
C LEU A 221 -12.84 23.14 -7.23
N ASP A 222 -13.58 22.05 -7.07
CA ASP A 222 -14.22 21.69 -5.80
C ASP A 222 -13.60 20.43 -5.18
N TRP A 223 -13.46 20.40 -3.86
CA TRP A 223 -13.00 19.23 -3.09
C TRP A 223 -14.04 18.82 -2.06
N LEU A 224 -14.68 17.67 -2.30
CA LEU A 224 -15.71 17.11 -1.43
C LEU A 224 -15.16 15.89 -0.67
N THR A 225 -15.48 15.78 0.62
CA THR A 225 -15.16 14.57 1.37
C THR A 225 -16.21 14.21 2.41
N ARG A 226 -16.44 12.90 2.59
CA ARG A 226 -17.28 12.36 3.67
C ARG A 226 -16.64 12.54 5.04
N SER A 227 -15.33 12.63 5.12
CA SER A 227 -14.59 12.77 6.39
C SER A 227 -15.03 14.01 7.16
N SER A 228 -14.90 13.99 8.49
CA SER A 228 -15.26 15.13 9.35
C SER A 228 -14.42 16.39 9.12
N GLY A 229 -13.32 16.26 8.38
CA GLY A 229 -12.44 17.34 7.96
C GLY A 229 -11.35 16.82 7.04
N PHE A 230 -10.48 17.73 6.59
CA PHE A 230 -9.23 17.42 5.90
C PHE A 230 -8.14 17.26 6.97
N PHE A 231 -8.09 16.09 7.59
CA PHE A 231 -7.16 15.85 8.70
C PHE A 231 -5.83 15.32 8.21
N PRO A 232 -4.72 15.75 8.85
CA PRO A 232 -3.43 15.19 8.53
C PRO A 232 -3.33 13.74 9.00
N MET A 233 -2.46 12.98 8.35
CA MET A 233 -2.00 11.69 8.84
C MET A 233 -1.16 11.87 10.11
N GLU A 234 -1.23 10.92 11.03
CA GLU A 234 -0.40 10.91 12.23
C GLU A 234 1.07 10.66 11.85
N TYR A 235 1.92 11.66 12.09
CA TYR A 235 3.35 11.61 11.77
C TYR A 235 4.25 11.95 12.96
N SER A 236 3.70 12.00 14.18
CA SER A 236 4.51 12.19 15.37
C SER A 236 5.34 10.94 15.66
N LYS A 237 6.55 11.14 16.18
CA LYS A 237 7.50 10.05 16.47
C LYS A 237 6.97 8.96 17.40
N LEU A 238 6.02 9.29 18.29
CA LEU A 238 5.37 8.31 19.15
C LEU A 238 4.24 7.59 18.42
N GLY A 239 3.46 8.31 17.60
CA GLY A 239 2.44 7.70 16.74
C GLY A 239 3.04 6.71 15.75
N LEU A 240 4.16 7.06 15.12
CA LEU A 240 4.85 6.21 14.13
C LEU A 240 5.35 4.87 14.69
N GLN A 241 5.46 4.70 16.01
CA GLN A 241 5.79 3.37 16.57
C GLN A 241 4.66 2.34 16.36
N HIS A 242 3.49 2.72 15.86
CA HIS A 242 2.46 1.76 15.41
C HIS A 242 2.82 1.07 14.08
N PHE A 243 3.88 1.51 13.39
CA PHE A 243 4.38 0.90 12.16
C PHE A 243 5.65 0.10 12.44
N THR A 244 5.61 -0.75 13.47
CA THR A 244 6.75 -1.58 13.90
C THR A 244 6.34 -3.04 14.12
N PRO A 245 7.30 -3.99 14.11
CA PRO A 245 7.05 -5.39 14.42
C PRO A 245 6.28 -5.62 15.73
N GLU A 246 6.55 -4.84 16.77
CA GLU A 246 5.93 -5.01 18.09
C GLU A 246 4.45 -4.63 18.09
N TYR A 247 4.07 -3.60 17.34
CA TYR A 247 2.67 -3.22 17.21
C TYR A 247 1.90 -4.26 16.39
N GLU A 248 2.49 -4.74 15.30
CA GLU A 248 1.92 -5.80 14.49
C GLU A 248 1.69 -7.07 15.32
N GLN A 249 2.70 -7.51 16.09
CA GLN A 249 2.58 -8.65 17.00
C GLN A 249 1.46 -8.44 18.02
N TYR A 250 1.40 -7.27 18.64
CA TYR A 250 0.34 -6.93 19.58
C TYR A 250 -1.05 -7.06 18.94
N VAL A 251 -1.24 -6.54 17.72
CA VAL A 251 -2.50 -6.67 16.99
C VAL A 251 -2.78 -8.13 16.65
N TYR A 252 -1.76 -8.90 16.26
CA TYR A 252 -1.90 -10.32 15.94
C TYR A 252 -2.39 -11.14 17.14
N ASP A 253 -1.91 -10.86 18.35
CA ASP A 253 -2.28 -11.57 19.58
C ASP A 253 -3.69 -11.24 20.11
N LEU A 254 -4.32 -10.18 19.61
CA LEU A 254 -5.68 -9.80 20.02
C LEU A 254 -6.73 -10.80 19.51
N PRO A 255 -7.86 -10.99 20.23
CA PRO A 255 -9.02 -11.69 19.68
C PRO A 255 -9.51 -11.03 18.38
N GLN A 256 -9.93 -11.83 17.39
CA GLN A 256 -10.33 -11.31 16.07
C GLN A 256 -11.46 -10.25 16.14
N GLU A 257 -12.41 -10.40 17.06
CA GLU A 257 -13.47 -9.39 17.29
C GLU A 257 -12.89 -8.03 17.71
N THR A 258 -11.86 -8.03 18.55
CA THR A 258 -11.15 -6.82 18.97
C THR A 258 -10.37 -6.20 17.81
N LYS A 259 -9.71 -7.01 16.96
CA LYS A 259 -9.02 -6.52 15.75
C LYS A 259 -10.00 -5.82 14.81
N ASP A 260 -11.16 -6.44 14.59
CA ASP A 260 -12.21 -5.94 13.70
C ASP A 260 -12.82 -4.60 14.18
N GLU A 261 -12.80 -4.33 15.48
CA GLU A 261 -13.19 -3.04 16.04
C GLU A 261 -12.04 -2.02 16.03
N LEU A 262 -10.81 -2.47 16.31
CA LEU A 262 -9.64 -1.60 16.45
C LEU A 262 -9.20 -0.99 15.11
N ILE A 263 -8.95 -1.83 14.10
CA ILE A 263 -8.26 -1.44 12.86
C ILE A 263 -9.04 -0.35 12.09
N PRO A 264 -10.38 -0.41 11.92
CA PRO A 264 -11.12 0.66 11.25
C PRO A 264 -11.07 2.01 11.97
N ASN A 265 -10.80 2.02 13.28
CA ASN A 265 -10.67 3.25 14.07
C ASN A 265 -9.28 3.88 13.99
N GLN A 266 -8.35 3.29 13.24
CA GLN A 266 -6.98 3.75 13.07
C GLN A 266 -6.71 4.39 11.72
N ASP A 267 -7.76 4.78 11.00
CA ASP A 267 -7.66 5.36 9.66
C ASP A 267 -6.74 6.58 9.59
N LEU A 268 -6.65 7.41 10.63
CA LEU A 268 -5.73 8.57 10.64
C LEU A 268 -4.25 8.20 10.77
N LEU A 269 -3.92 6.94 11.10
CA LEU A 269 -2.52 6.49 11.06
C LEU A 269 -2.00 6.42 9.62
N TYR A 270 -2.84 6.16 8.61
CA TYR A 270 -2.39 5.87 7.23
C TYR A 270 -3.27 6.42 6.09
N LYS A 271 -4.45 6.99 6.36
CA LYS A 271 -5.38 7.52 5.33
C LYS A 271 -5.53 9.06 5.38
N GLY A 272 -4.78 9.74 6.24
CA GLY A 272 -4.79 11.20 6.30
C GLY A 272 -4.05 11.84 5.12
N VAL A 273 -4.02 13.17 5.11
CA VAL A 273 -3.18 13.96 4.18
C VAL A 273 -1.82 14.20 4.82
N ASP A 274 -0.74 14.17 4.05
CA ASP A 274 0.57 14.60 4.54
C ASP A 274 0.50 16.04 5.10
N PRO A 275 1.05 16.33 6.29
CA PRO A 275 1.01 17.68 6.86
C PRO A 275 1.63 18.76 5.95
N GLY A 276 2.65 18.40 5.16
CA GLY A 276 3.29 19.26 4.17
C GLY A 276 2.34 19.59 3.02
N THR A 277 1.79 18.57 2.36
CA THR A 277 0.78 18.75 1.28
C THR A 277 -0.41 19.60 1.76
N SER A 278 -0.92 19.34 2.97
CA SER A 278 -2.01 20.16 3.53
C SER A 278 -1.61 21.62 3.73
N ALA A 279 -0.36 21.88 4.14
CA ALA A 279 0.16 23.23 4.32
C ALA A 279 0.36 23.93 2.97
N ASP A 280 0.92 23.22 1.98
CA ASP A 280 1.21 23.75 0.64
C ASP A 280 -0.08 24.15 -0.10
N ILE A 281 -1.13 23.34 -0.02
CA ILE A 281 -2.46 23.68 -0.52
C ILE A 281 -2.97 24.98 0.12
N TYR A 282 -2.91 25.08 1.44
CA TYR A 282 -3.40 26.27 2.15
C TYR A 282 -2.58 27.52 1.82
N ASP A 283 -1.25 27.40 1.78
CA ASP A 283 -0.34 28.49 1.44
C ASP A 283 -0.52 28.94 -0.01
N LEU A 284 -0.84 28.04 -0.94
CA LEU A 284 -1.19 28.37 -2.32
C LEU A 284 -2.54 29.10 -2.40
N LEU A 285 -3.58 28.61 -1.72
CA LEU A 285 -4.89 29.30 -1.64
C LEU A 285 -4.73 30.73 -1.08
N TYR A 286 -4.00 30.88 0.02
CA TYR A 286 -3.73 32.17 0.64
C TYR A 286 -2.99 33.12 -0.31
N ARG A 287 -1.90 32.66 -0.93
CA ARG A 287 -1.15 33.46 -1.92
C ARG A 287 -2.04 33.93 -3.08
N ARG A 288 -2.93 33.07 -3.58
CA ARG A 288 -3.83 33.40 -4.70
C ARG A 288 -4.93 34.41 -4.33
N SER A 289 -5.35 34.45 -3.06
CA SER A 289 -6.34 35.40 -2.55
C SER A 289 -5.87 36.87 -2.50
N ILE A 290 -4.56 37.14 -2.68
CA ILE A 290 -4.00 38.49 -2.58
C ILE A 290 -4.45 39.35 -3.78
N GLY A 291 -5.10 40.49 -3.51
CA GLY A 291 -5.39 41.51 -4.54
C GLY A 291 -6.74 41.39 -5.25
N ASP A 292 -7.78 40.96 -4.53
CA ASP A 292 -9.20 40.94 -4.93
C ASP A 292 -9.61 39.87 -5.97
N ARG A 293 -8.90 38.74 -6.02
CA ARG A 293 -9.36 37.52 -6.69
C ARG A 293 -9.36 36.36 -5.71
N GLU A 294 -10.54 36.00 -5.21
CA GLU A 294 -10.69 34.71 -4.54
C GLU A 294 -10.50 33.61 -5.61
N PRO A 295 -9.67 32.59 -5.36
CA PRO A 295 -9.58 31.46 -6.28
C PRO A 295 -10.96 30.80 -6.41
N ASP A 296 -11.38 30.41 -7.62
CA ASP A 296 -12.68 29.76 -7.86
C ASP A 296 -12.62 28.31 -7.40
N VAL A 297 -12.71 28.15 -6.08
CA VAL A 297 -12.45 26.91 -5.37
C VAL A 297 -13.49 26.71 -4.27
N GLY A 298 -13.97 25.48 -4.10
CA GLY A 298 -14.78 25.07 -2.95
C GLY A 298 -14.17 23.89 -2.20
N LEU A 299 -14.20 23.92 -0.87
CA LEU A 299 -13.79 22.79 -0.03
C LEU A 299 -14.95 22.47 0.92
N PHE A 300 -15.44 21.23 0.89
CA PHE A 300 -16.55 20.83 1.73
C PHE A 300 -16.37 19.43 2.32
N ALA A 301 -16.14 19.41 3.63
CA ALA A 301 -16.08 18.19 4.42
C ALA A 301 -17.49 17.75 4.86
N MET A 302 -17.57 16.54 5.40
CA MET A 302 -18.80 15.92 5.89
C MET A 302 -19.88 15.71 4.82
N ALA A 303 -19.50 15.72 3.54
CA ALA A 303 -20.37 15.53 2.40
C ALA A 303 -20.12 14.16 1.77
N GLU A 304 -21.10 13.27 1.92
CA GLU A 304 -21.10 11.96 1.24
C GLU A 304 -21.72 12.11 -0.15
N VAL A 305 -20.97 11.72 -1.19
CA VAL A 305 -21.52 11.57 -2.55
C VAL A 305 -22.19 10.19 -2.62
N ARG A 306 -23.51 10.17 -2.79
CA ARG A 306 -24.34 8.95 -2.78
C ARG A 306 -24.63 8.40 -4.18
N ASP A 307 -24.70 9.27 -5.18
CA ASP A 307 -25.01 8.90 -6.56
C ASP A 307 -24.49 9.97 -7.55
N LEU A 308 -24.42 9.60 -8.82
CA LEU A 308 -24.00 10.44 -9.94
C LEU A 308 -24.98 10.28 -11.12
N ALA A 309 -25.47 11.39 -11.65
CA ALA A 309 -26.33 11.39 -12.84
C ALA A 309 -25.79 12.32 -13.92
N SER A 310 -25.72 11.86 -15.18
CA SER A 310 -25.40 12.74 -16.31
C SER A 310 -26.60 13.64 -16.65
N VAL A 311 -26.41 14.95 -16.58
CA VAL A 311 -27.44 15.97 -16.81
C VAL A 311 -26.84 17.09 -17.66
N GLY A 312 -27.33 17.24 -18.90
CA GLY A 312 -27.00 18.39 -19.73
C GLY A 312 -25.53 18.54 -20.14
N GLY A 313 -24.76 17.45 -20.14
CA GLY A 313 -23.31 17.48 -20.40
C GLY A 313 -22.46 17.63 -19.13
N LEU A 314 -23.08 17.71 -17.96
CA LEU A 314 -22.44 17.69 -16.65
C LEU A 314 -22.83 16.42 -15.88
N TYR A 315 -22.22 16.23 -14.71
CA TYR A 315 -22.56 15.23 -13.73
C TYR A 315 -23.13 15.90 -12.48
N ALA A 316 -24.36 15.56 -12.14
CA ALA A 316 -25.02 15.94 -10.90
C ALA A 316 -24.67 14.91 -9.81
N LEU A 317 -23.88 15.33 -8.83
CA LEU A 317 -23.55 14.59 -7.62
C LEU A 317 -24.71 14.75 -6.63
N ASP A 318 -25.37 13.65 -6.29
CA ASP A 318 -26.32 13.61 -5.16
C ASP A 318 -25.53 13.48 -3.86
N CYS A 319 -25.56 14.52 -3.04
CA CYS A 319 -24.73 14.64 -1.85
C CYS A 319 -25.56 14.72 -0.58
N HIS A 320 -25.04 14.16 0.50
CA HIS A 320 -25.62 14.25 1.83
C HIS A 320 -24.61 14.78 2.85
N GLN A 321 -24.96 15.88 3.52
CA GLN A 321 -24.21 16.39 4.64
C GLN A 321 -24.69 15.69 5.92
N TRP A 322 -23.87 14.79 6.47
CA TRP A 322 -24.33 13.86 7.53
C TRP A 322 -24.42 14.47 8.94
N GLN A 323 -23.89 15.67 9.17
CA GLN A 323 -24.04 16.38 10.45
C GLN A 323 -25.32 17.23 10.52
N THR A 324 -25.68 17.90 9.43
CA THR A 324 -26.92 18.68 9.32
C THR A 324 -28.08 17.83 8.84
N GLU A 325 -27.81 16.61 8.35
CA GLU A 325 -28.76 15.69 7.73
C GLU A 325 -29.47 16.31 6.51
N GLU A 326 -28.75 17.13 5.73
CA GLU A 326 -29.28 17.83 4.55
C GLU A 326 -28.75 17.23 3.25
N ASP A 327 -29.66 17.03 2.29
CA ASP A 327 -29.33 16.60 0.94
C ASP A 327 -29.16 17.82 0.02
N PHE A 328 -28.18 17.76 -0.89
CA PHE A 328 -27.95 18.79 -1.89
C PHE A 328 -27.37 18.18 -3.18
N VAL A 329 -27.48 18.93 -4.28
CA VAL A 329 -26.90 18.55 -5.57
C VAL A 329 -25.76 19.49 -5.90
N HIS A 330 -24.64 18.92 -6.35
CA HIS A 330 -23.50 19.66 -6.89
C HIS A 330 -23.24 19.20 -8.33
N GLU A 331 -23.12 20.13 -9.27
CA GLU A 331 -22.88 19.80 -10.68
C GLU A 331 -21.43 20.06 -11.06
N SER A 332 -20.82 19.13 -11.81
CA SER A 332 -19.44 19.22 -12.26
C SER A 332 -19.26 18.56 -13.62
N GLU A 333 -18.39 19.08 -14.47
CA GLU A 333 -18.12 18.48 -15.78
C GLU A 333 -17.22 17.24 -15.66
N VAL A 334 -16.25 17.27 -14.74
CA VAL A 334 -15.33 16.16 -14.47
C VAL A 334 -15.31 15.84 -12.98
N VAL A 335 -15.38 14.55 -12.64
CA VAL A 335 -15.38 14.05 -11.27
C VAL A 335 -14.22 13.08 -11.05
N ILE A 336 -13.30 13.43 -10.16
CA ILE A 336 -12.12 12.63 -9.83
C ILE A 336 -12.33 11.97 -8.47
N LEU A 337 -12.39 10.64 -8.45
CA LEU A 337 -12.68 9.84 -7.27
C LEU A 337 -11.38 9.38 -6.59
N GLY A 338 -11.02 10.01 -5.48
CA GLY A 338 -10.00 9.57 -4.52
C GLY A 338 -10.56 8.63 -3.47
N THR A 339 -11.24 7.57 -3.91
CA THR A 339 -12.00 6.63 -3.06
C THR A 339 -11.19 5.45 -2.54
N GLY A 340 -9.87 5.43 -2.79
CA GLY A 340 -8.93 4.47 -2.24
C GLY A 340 -8.87 3.16 -3.04
N TYR A 341 -8.30 2.14 -2.42
CA TYR A 341 -8.01 0.86 -3.06
C TYR A 341 -8.57 -0.30 -2.25
N ASP A 342 -9.05 -1.31 -2.97
CA ASP A 342 -9.57 -2.55 -2.41
C ASP A 342 -8.61 -3.72 -2.70
N ARG A 343 -8.62 -4.73 -1.82
CA ARG A 343 -7.81 -5.95 -1.88
C ARG A 343 -8.73 -7.15 -2.01
N PRO A 344 -9.31 -7.38 -3.20
CA PRO A 344 -10.18 -8.52 -3.40
C PRO A 344 -9.40 -9.82 -3.31
N ILE A 345 -10.09 -10.89 -2.89
CA ILE A 345 -9.63 -12.27 -3.10
C ILE A 345 -9.48 -12.47 -4.62
N PRO A 346 -8.28 -12.78 -5.13
CA PRO A 346 -8.06 -12.89 -6.55
C PRO A 346 -8.64 -14.22 -7.07
N ALA A 347 -9.35 -14.16 -8.20
CA ALA A 347 -9.99 -15.33 -8.83
C ALA A 347 -9.00 -16.44 -9.20
N LEU A 348 -7.70 -16.11 -9.33
CA LEU A 348 -6.64 -17.09 -9.57
C LEU A 348 -6.54 -18.18 -8.49
N LEU A 349 -7.07 -17.93 -7.28
CA LEU A 349 -7.09 -18.89 -6.17
C LEU A 349 -8.39 -19.71 -6.07
N GLU A 350 -9.37 -19.50 -6.94
CA GLU A 350 -10.62 -20.30 -6.96
C GLU A 350 -10.34 -21.83 -6.93
N PRO A 351 -9.35 -22.38 -7.64
CA PRO A 351 -9.07 -23.83 -7.55
C PRO A 351 -8.61 -24.30 -6.17
N LEU A 352 -8.02 -23.40 -5.36
CA LEU A 352 -7.53 -23.68 -4.01
C LEU A 352 -8.57 -23.39 -2.91
N GLU A 353 -9.72 -22.80 -3.25
CA GLU A 353 -10.73 -22.32 -2.27
C GLU A 353 -11.12 -23.39 -1.22
N HIS A 354 -11.19 -24.65 -1.65
CA HIS A 354 -11.55 -25.80 -0.81
C HIS A 354 -10.50 -26.18 0.25
N ALA A 355 -9.25 -25.77 0.08
CA ALA A 355 -8.13 -26.04 0.98
C ALA A 355 -7.77 -24.82 1.86
N ILE A 356 -8.26 -23.63 1.50
CA ILE A 356 -8.01 -22.38 2.23
C ILE A 356 -8.87 -22.34 3.50
N HIS A 357 -8.27 -21.94 4.61
CA HIS A 357 -8.98 -21.65 5.86
C HIS A 357 -9.50 -20.21 5.87
N TRP A 358 -10.75 -20.06 6.32
CA TRP A 358 -11.49 -18.80 6.26
C TRP A 358 -12.03 -18.43 7.63
N ASP A 359 -11.91 -17.16 7.98
CA ASP A 359 -12.48 -16.63 9.20
C ASP A 359 -14.02 -16.53 9.13
N ALA A 360 -14.65 -16.17 10.24
CA ALA A 360 -16.10 -16.04 10.33
C ALA A 360 -16.72 -14.96 9.39
N LYS A 361 -15.92 -14.10 8.78
CA LYS A 361 -16.34 -13.05 7.83
C LYS A 361 -15.95 -13.38 6.39
N GLY A 362 -15.42 -14.58 6.11
CA GLY A 362 -15.01 -15.01 4.77
C GLY A 362 -13.72 -14.33 4.28
N ARG A 363 -12.82 -13.96 5.21
CA ARG A 363 -11.46 -13.49 4.91
C ARG A 363 -10.46 -14.60 5.21
N TYR A 364 -9.24 -14.47 4.69
CA TYR A 364 -8.18 -15.43 4.95
C TYR A 364 -7.88 -15.57 6.46
N GLU A 365 -7.77 -16.80 6.93
CA GLU A 365 -6.99 -17.07 8.14
C GLU A 365 -5.51 -16.99 7.78
N VAL A 366 -4.75 -16.21 8.56
CA VAL A 366 -3.35 -15.88 8.27
C VAL A 366 -2.53 -16.13 9.53
N THR A 367 -1.42 -16.82 9.38
CA THR A 367 -0.44 -17.08 10.45
C THR A 367 0.30 -15.81 10.86
N GLU A 368 0.97 -15.85 12.01
CA GLU A 368 1.84 -14.79 12.55
C GLU A 368 3.00 -14.45 11.60
N ASP A 369 3.43 -15.44 10.80
CA ASP A 369 4.45 -15.28 9.79
C ASP A 369 3.86 -15.00 8.40
N HIS A 370 2.71 -14.31 8.32
CA HIS A 370 2.02 -13.84 7.10
C HIS A 370 1.79 -14.91 6.02
N ARG A 371 1.59 -16.17 6.41
CA ARG A 371 1.19 -17.24 5.50
C ARG A 371 -0.31 -17.45 5.55
N LEU A 372 -0.89 -17.74 4.40
CA LEU A 372 -2.25 -18.24 4.31
C LEU A 372 -2.33 -19.61 4.98
N GLU A 373 -3.28 -19.80 5.88
CA GLU A 373 -3.60 -21.12 6.42
C GLU A 373 -4.28 -21.96 5.32
N ILE A 374 -3.60 -23.02 4.88
CA ILE A 374 -4.01 -23.87 3.75
C ILE A 374 -3.65 -25.34 3.97
N ASP A 375 -4.53 -26.26 3.59
CA ASP A 375 -4.35 -27.72 3.75
C ASP A 375 -3.42 -28.34 2.68
N HIS A 376 -2.26 -27.73 2.44
CA HIS A 376 -1.22 -28.20 1.52
C HIS A 376 0.16 -28.12 2.17
N THR A 377 1.14 -28.87 1.62
CA THR A 377 2.51 -28.88 2.19
C THR A 377 3.33 -27.66 1.78
N GLY A 378 2.98 -27.00 0.68
CA GLY A 378 3.63 -25.80 0.19
C GLY A 378 3.04 -24.54 0.83
N ASP A 379 3.89 -23.59 1.22
CA ASP A 379 3.45 -22.35 1.84
C ASP A 379 2.90 -21.36 0.80
N VAL A 380 1.98 -20.50 1.25
CA VAL A 380 1.48 -19.34 0.49
C VAL A 380 1.72 -18.08 1.31
N PHE A 381 2.80 -17.37 0.99
CA PHE A 381 3.18 -16.11 1.60
C PHE A 381 2.30 -14.97 1.08
N LEU A 382 1.73 -14.17 1.97
CA LEU A 382 0.88 -13.04 1.63
C LEU A 382 1.65 -11.73 1.75
N GLN A 383 1.54 -10.89 0.71
CA GLN A 383 2.08 -9.54 0.72
C GLN A 383 0.93 -8.55 0.61
N ASN A 384 0.64 -7.83 1.69
CA ASN A 384 -0.34 -6.74 1.72
C ASN A 384 -1.81 -7.20 1.54
N ALA A 385 -2.17 -8.38 2.05
CA ALA A 385 -3.53 -8.94 2.03
C ALA A 385 -4.14 -9.17 3.43
N GLU A 386 -3.34 -8.99 4.48
CA GLU A 386 -3.56 -9.47 5.85
C GLU A 386 -3.83 -8.35 6.87
N VAL A 387 -4.35 -7.20 6.40
CA VAL A 387 -4.63 -6.02 7.24
C VAL A 387 -5.54 -6.37 8.43
N HIS A 388 -6.51 -7.28 8.25
CA HIS A 388 -7.48 -7.65 9.31
C HIS A 388 -6.88 -8.50 10.44
N THR A 389 -5.67 -9.04 10.26
CA THR A 389 -4.98 -9.87 11.25
C THR A 389 -3.74 -9.20 11.82
N HIS A 390 -3.00 -8.43 11.01
CA HIS A 390 -1.72 -7.80 11.33
C HIS A 390 -1.80 -6.27 11.44
N GLY A 391 -2.94 -5.66 11.11
CA GLY A 391 -3.21 -4.25 11.35
C GLY A 391 -2.67 -3.30 10.29
N VAL A 392 -2.52 -2.04 10.67
CA VAL A 392 -2.31 -0.91 9.74
C VAL A 392 -0.92 -0.85 9.12
N GLY A 393 0.05 -1.61 9.64
CA GLY A 393 1.42 -1.67 9.13
C GLY A 393 1.58 -2.51 7.86
N VAL A 394 0.62 -3.40 7.56
CA VAL A 394 0.64 -4.29 6.41
C VAL A 394 0.93 -3.61 5.05
N PRO A 395 0.31 -2.45 4.71
CA PRO A 395 0.62 -1.71 3.49
C PRO A 395 1.86 -0.81 3.57
N ASP A 396 2.50 -0.68 4.72
CA ASP A 396 3.65 0.21 4.91
C ASP A 396 4.93 -0.40 4.29
N LEU A 397 5.65 0.40 3.50
CA LEU A 397 6.91 -0.02 2.90
C LEU A 397 8.00 -0.30 3.96
N GLY A 398 7.96 0.39 5.09
CA GLY A 398 8.89 0.21 6.21
C GLY A 398 8.81 -1.16 6.88
N LEU A 399 7.70 -1.88 6.74
CA LEU A 399 7.55 -3.26 7.22
C LEU A 399 7.72 -4.30 6.11
N GLY A 400 8.03 -3.88 4.88
CA GLY A 400 8.29 -4.78 3.76
C GLY A 400 9.48 -5.72 4.01
N CYS A 401 10.61 -5.16 4.45
CA CYS A 401 11.81 -5.93 4.82
C CYS A 401 11.51 -6.91 5.96
N TYR A 402 10.82 -6.46 7.02
CA TYR A 402 10.47 -7.30 8.17
C TYR A 402 9.65 -8.53 7.75
N ARG A 403 8.60 -8.33 6.94
CA ARG A 403 7.78 -9.43 6.43
C ARG A 403 8.58 -10.35 5.52
N ASN A 404 9.43 -9.80 4.64
CA ASN A 404 10.28 -10.59 3.76
C ASN A 404 11.31 -11.42 4.53
N THR A 405 11.89 -10.90 5.62
CA THR A 405 12.80 -11.64 6.50
C THR A 405 12.17 -12.95 6.98
N LYS A 406 10.92 -12.91 7.48
CA LYS A 406 10.19 -14.12 7.91
C LYS A 406 10.08 -15.15 6.79
N PHE A 407 9.77 -14.71 5.56
CA PHE A 407 9.63 -15.59 4.40
C PHE A 407 10.94 -16.20 3.98
N VAL A 408 11.99 -15.39 3.87
CA VAL A 408 13.32 -15.85 3.45
C VAL A 408 13.87 -16.83 4.47
N ASN A 409 13.86 -16.50 5.76
CA ASN A 409 14.36 -17.37 6.82
C ASN A 409 13.65 -18.73 6.83
N ARG A 410 12.34 -18.71 6.59
CA ARG A 410 11.54 -19.92 6.49
C ARG A 410 11.88 -20.76 5.26
N LEU A 411 12.02 -20.14 4.09
CA LEU A 411 12.37 -20.80 2.83
C LEU A 411 13.73 -21.49 2.93
N VAL A 412 14.74 -20.80 3.46
CA VAL A 412 16.12 -21.32 3.53
C VAL A 412 16.37 -22.21 4.77
N GLY A 413 15.47 -22.18 5.75
CA GLY A 413 15.54 -23.01 6.95
C GLY A 413 16.59 -22.57 7.98
N TYR A 414 17.08 -21.33 7.89
CA TYR A 414 17.99 -20.70 8.86
C TYR A 414 17.76 -19.19 8.90
N GLU A 415 18.30 -18.51 9.91
CA GLU A 415 18.26 -17.04 10.01
C GLU A 415 19.25 -16.44 9.00
N ALA A 416 18.77 -16.12 7.80
CA ALA A 416 19.52 -15.41 6.76
C ALA A 416 19.52 -13.90 6.99
N TYR A 417 18.39 -13.38 7.50
CA TYR A 417 18.24 -11.99 7.93
C TYR A 417 17.75 -11.94 9.39
N PRO A 418 18.17 -10.94 10.18
CA PRO A 418 17.78 -10.83 11.57
C PRO A 418 16.28 -10.52 11.71
N GLU A 419 15.60 -11.25 12.58
CA GLU A 419 14.22 -10.95 12.98
C GLU A 419 14.24 -9.96 14.14
N ASP A 420 14.14 -8.68 13.81
CA ASP A 420 14.17 -7.61 14.80
C ASP A 420 12.98 -7.69 15.77
N SER A 421 13.30 -7.54 17.06
CA SER A 421 12.34 -7.48 18.16
C SER A 421 12.81 -6.46 19.20
N ASP A 422 11.89 -5.79 19.90
CA ASP A 422 12.20 -4.78 20.92
C ASP A 422 12.98 -3.57 20.35
N THR A 423 12.49 -3.07 19.21
CA THR A 423 13.07 -1.99 18.40
C THR A 423 12.57 -0.59 18.78
N VAL A 424 11.57 -0.50 19.66
CA VAL A 424 10.90 0.75 20.01
C VAL A 424 10.79 0.99 21.51
N PHE A 425 10.47 2.23 21.90
CA PHE A 425 10.41 2.65 23.30
C PHE A 425 9.05 2.36 23.98
N GLN A 426 8.02 2.02 23.22
CA GLN A 426 6.68 1.77 23.73
C GLN A 426 6.41 0.28 23.87
N ASP A 427 5.89 -0.12 25.04
CA ASP A 427 5.29 -1.44 25.23
C ASP A 427 3.82 -1.38 24.79
N PHE A 428 3.43 -2.22 23.83
CA PHE A 428 2.04 -2.28 23.35
C PHE A 428 1.20 -3.29 24.13
N SER A 429 1.82 -4.37 24.61
CA SER A 429 1.13 -5.39 25.40
C SER A 429 1.38 -5.22 26.91
N LEU A 430 0.41 -5.69 27.72
CA LEU A 430 0.58 -5.73 29.17
C LEU A 430 1.70 -6.68 29.60
N ASP A 431 1.95 -7.74 28.83
CA ASP A 431 3.01 -8.70 29.15
C ASP A 431 4.39 -8.08 28.97
N GLN A 432 4.64 -7.41 27.85
CA GLN A 432 5.87 -6.62 27.63
C GLN A 432 6.06 -5.58 28.73
N PHE A 433 5.02 -4.79 29.04
CA PHE A 433 5.12 -3.76 30.08
C PHE A 433 5.41 -4.36 31.47
N VAL A 434 4.81 -5.49 31.83
CA VAL A 434 5.07 -6.15 33.12
C VAL A 434 6.48 -6.72 33.19
N GLU A 435 7.02 -7.22 32.08
CA GLU A 435 8.39 -7.71 31.97
C GLU A 435 9.42 -6.58 32.11
N HIS A 436 9.20 -5.45 31.44
CA HIS A 436 10.12 -4.31 31.42
C HIS A 436 10.03 -3.41 32.66
N ALA A 437 8.83 -3.21 33.23
CA ALA A 437 8.62 -2.21 34.26
C ALA A 437 8.81 -2.77 35.70
N PRO A 438 9.84 -2.34 36.44
CA PRO A 438 10.05 -2.78 37.82
C PRO A 438 8.89 -2.29 38.70
N GLY A 439 8.09 -3.23 39.21
CA GLY A 439 6.93 -2.96 40.05
C GLY A 439 5.58 -3.10 39.36
N ALA A 440 5.55 -3.42 38.06
CA ALA A 440 4.35 -3.87 37.39
C ALA A 440 4.09 -5.35 37.70
N SER A 441 2.81 -5.72 37.88
CA SER A 441 2.40 -7.13 38.03
C SER A 441 0.94 -7.28 37.63
N ARG A 442 0.56 -8.46 37.15
CA ARG A 442 -0.84 -8.77 36.86
C ARG A 442 -1.62 -8.92 38.17
N HIS A 443 -2.86 -8.45 38.20
CA HIS A 443 -3.73 -8.71 39.34
C HIS A 443 -3.87 -10.23 39.55
N GLY A 444 -3.42 -10.73 40.71
CA GLY A 444 -3.49 -12.15 41.07
C GLY A 444 -2.21 -12.95 40.79
N SER A 445 -1.16 -12.37 40.19
CA SER A 445 0.19 -12.95 40.24
C SER A 445 0.82 -12.61 41.60
N GLU A 446 1.08 -13.62 42.44
CA GLU A 446 1.88 -13.40 43.66
C GLU A 446 3.25 -12.87 43.25
N THR A 447 3.52 -11.61 43.56
CA THR A 447 4.84 -11.01 43.38
C THR A 447 5.78 -11.71 44.35
N THR A 448 6.58 -12.67 43.86
CA THR A 448 7.82 -13.03 44.56
C THR A 448 8.72 -11.82 44.47
N ALA A 449 8.64 -10.97 45.50
CA ALA A 449 9.61 -9.92 45.71
C ALA A 449 11.01 -10.55 45.67
N PRO A 450 11.99 -9.96 44.95
CA PRO A 450 13.36 -10.41 45.07
C PRO A 450 13.79 -10.17 46.52
N THR A 451 14.06 -11.25 47.25
CA THR A 451 14.82 -11.17 48.49
C THR A 451 16.15 -10.52 48.16
N GLN A 452 16.34 -9.29 48.64
CA GLN A 452 17.67 -8.75 48.85
C GLN A 452 18.35 -9.65 49.89
N ASP A 453 19.21 -10.55 49.44
CA ASP A 453 20.25 -11.14 50.27
C ASP A 453 21.61 -10.69 49.71
N ASP A 454 22.25 -9.84 50.52
CA ASP A 454 23.66 -9.41 50.66
C ASP A 454 24.58 -9.21 49.44
#